data_AF-A0A7C6S1R6-F1
#
_entry.id   AF-A0A7C6S1R6-F1
#
_cell.length_a   1.000
_cell.length_b   1.000
_cell.length_c   1.000
_cell.angle_alpha   90.00
_cell.angle_beta   90.00
_cell.angle_gamma   90.00
#
_symmetry.space_group_name_H-M   'P 1'
#
loop_
_entity.id
_entity.type
_entity.pdbx_description
1 polymer ?
#
loop_
_entity_poly.entity_id
_entity_poly.type
_entity_poly.pdbx_seq_one_letter_code
_entity_poly.pdbx_strand_id
1 'polypeptide(L)'
;MITRLIWRKSWINNEKDSFWVECTDQEVVDHIFPLQSDDDFKKEIEFNRGPSTINENQNENIYTNFFLISVDLKDVLSFNWVYPYAGMWNAANPFREIDKVHFDDLEQLKEIYSNL
;
A
#
# COMPACT_ATOMS: atom_id res chain seq x y z
N MET A 1 -7.12 -6.52 -3.64
CA MET A 1 -5.96 -5.60 -3.43
C MET A 1 -4.68 -6.33 -3.83
N ILE A 2 -3.56 -5.63 -3.93
CA ILE A 2 -2.27 -6.25 -4.29
C ILE A 2 -1.11 -5.70 -3.47
N THR A 3 -0.14 -6.56 -3.17
CA THR A 3 1.15 -6.15 -2.60
C THR A 3 2.31 -6.91 -3.24
N ARG A 4 3.46 -6.25 -3.32
CA ARG A 4 4.74 -6.84 -3.74
C ARG A 4 5.95 -6.19 -3.06
N LEU A 5 5.71 -5.27 -2.14
CA LEU A 5 6.76 -4.56 -1.42
C LEU A 5 6.42 -4.48 0.06
N ILE A 6 7.46 -4.59 0.87
CA ILE A 6 7.40 -4.39 2.32
C ILE A 6 8.45 -3.38 2.73
N TRP A 7 8.09 -2.51 3.66
CA TRP A 7 9.01 -1.62 4.36
C TRP A 7 9.13 -2.10 5.81
N ARG A 8 10.29 -2.67 6.16
CA ARG A 8 10.61 -3.10 7.53
C ARG A 8 10.93 -1.91 8.42
N LYS A 9 10.33 -1.83 9.60
CA LYS A 9 10.44 -0.69 10.52
C LYS A 9 10.25 0.63 9.78
N SER A 10 9.09 0.79 9.14
CA SER A 10 8.72 2.01 8.46
C SER A 10 8.60 3.15 9.46
N TRP A 11 9.65 3.95 9.56
CA TRP A 11 9.71 5.10 10.49
C TRP A 11 8.60 6.12 10.23
N ILE A 12 8.10 6.21 9.00
CA ILE A 12 6.97 7.07 8.65
C ILE A 12 5.60 6.49 9.07
N ASN A 13 5.54 5.19 9.36
CA ASN A 13 4.35 4.48 9.81
C ASN A 13 4.66 3.83 11.18
N ASN A 14 5.07 4.67 12.14
CA ASN A 14 5.26 4.30 13.55
C ASN A 14 6.26 3.15 13.83
N GLU A 15 7.33 3.06 13.04
CA GLU A 15 8.37 2.00 13.18
C GLU A 15 7.82 0.57 13.03
N LYS A 16 6.64 0.42 12.41
CA LYS A 16 6.01 -0.88 12.14
C LYS A 16 6.54 -1.50 10.86
N ASP A 17 6.43 -2.81 10.75
CA ASP A 17 6.57 -3.43 9.44
C ASP A 17 5.28 -3.16 8.66
N SER A 18 5.42 -2.60 7.46
CA SER A 18 4.29 -2.14 6.66
C SER A 18 4.38 -2.63 5.21
N PHE A 19 3.25 -3.06 4.66
CA PHE A 19 3.14 -3.41 3.26
C PHE A 19 2.82 -2.18 2.42
N TRP A 20 3.42 -2.10 1.24
CA TRP A 20 2.91 -1.27 0.16
C TRP A 20 1.72 -1.99 -0.47
N VAL A 21 0.54 -1.41 -0.32
CA VAL A 21 -0.71 -1.97 -0.85
C VAL A 21 -1.25 -1.06 -1.94
N GLU A 22 -1.51 -1.64 -3.10
CA GLU A 22 -2.16 -0.95 -4.22
C GLU A 22 -3.63 -1.38 -4.28
N CYS A 23 -4.52 -0.39 -4.37
CA CYS A 23 -5.97 -0.56 -4.32
C CYS A 23 -6.66 0.14 -5.50
N THR A 24 -7.73 -0.49 -5.99
CA THR A 24 -8.76 0.16 -6.80
C THR A 24 -9.62 1.08 -5.93
N ASP A 25 -10.43 1.93 -6.55
CA ASP A 25 -11.36 2.80 -5.82
C ASP A 25 -12.39 2.03 -4.99
N GLN A 26 -12.87 0.91 -5.52
CA GLN A 26 -13.83 0.07 -4.83
C GLN A 26 -13.20 -0.58 -3.58
N GLU A 27 -11.96 -1.08 -3.71
CA GLU A 27 -11.24 -1.67 -2.58
C GLU A 27 -10.93 -0.63 -1.48
N VAL A 28 -10.69 0.63 -1.84
CA VAL A 28 -10.55 1.71 -0.85
C VAL A 28 -11.84 1.88 -0.04
N VAL A 29 -12.99 1.90 -0.71
CA VAL A 29 -14.28 2.03 -0.06
C VAL A 29 -14.57 0.83 0.85
N ASP A 30 -14.28 -0.37 0.38
CA ASP A 30 -14.66 -1.61 1.06
C ASP A 30 -13.72 -1.97 2.21
N HIS A 31 -12.43 -1.62 2.13
CA HIS A 31 -11.43 -2.10 3.08
C HIS A 31 -10.66 -0.99 3.81
N ILE A 32 -10.42 0.16 3.18
CA ILE A 32 -9.61 1.23 3.76
C ILE A 32 -10.47 2.20 4.58
N PHE A 33 -11.58 2.68 4.04
CA PHE A 33 -12.48 3.60 4.75
C PHE A 33 -13.06 3.05 6.06
N PRO A 34 -13.32 1.75 6.22
CA PRO A 34 -13.69 1.19 7.52
C PRO A 34 -12.63 1.38 8.61
N LEU A 35 -11.34 1.52 8.25
CA LEU A 35 -10.24 1.74 9.19
C LEU A 35 -10.04 3.23 9.47
N GLN A 36 -10.11 4.07 8.44
CA GLN A 36 -9.97 5.53 8.55
C GLN A 36 -10.65 6.23 7.38
N SER A 37 -11.50 7.23 7.67
CA SER A 37 -12.30 7.92 6.64
C SER A 37 -12.57 9.39 6.93
N ASP A 38 -11.75 10.04 7.75
CA ASP A 38 -11.86 11.47 7.99
C ASP A 38 -11.54 12.27 6.70
N ASP A 39 -11.98 13.52 6.66
CA ASP A 39 -11.89 14.33 5.44
C ASP A 39 -10.45 14.68 5.05
N ASP A 40 -9.54 14.76 6.02
CA ASP A 40 -8.14 15.06 5.73
C ASP A 40 -7.46 13.82 5.11
N PHE A 41 -7.72 12.64 5.65
CA PHE A 41 -7.26 11.38 5.06
C PHE A 41 -7.78 11.16 3.63
N LYS A 42 -9.04 11.49 3.37
CA LYS A 42 -9.59 11.43 1.99
C LYS A 42 -8.87 12.38 1.03
N LYS A 43 -8.55 13.61 1.47
CA LYS A 43 -7.77 14.55 0.65
C LYS A 43 -6.35 14.03 0.40
N GLU A 44 -5.73 13.39 1.39
CA GLU A 44 -4.42 12.77 1.24
C GLU A 44 -4.43 11.62 0.23
N ILE A 45 -5.47 10.77 0.26
CA ILE A 45 -5.69 9.75 -0.78
C ILE A 45 -5.71 10.40 -2.15
N GLU A 46 -6.60 11.38 -2.38
CA GLU A 46 -6.71 12.07 -3.66
C GLU A 46 -5.40 12.70 -4.13
N PHE A 47 -4.64 13.31 -3.22
CA PHE A 47 -3.34 13.91 -3.52
C PHE A 47 -2.27 12.88 -3.93
N ASN A 48 -2.31 11.68 -3.35
CA ASN A 48 -1.31 10.63 -3.54
C ASN A 48 -1.63 9.66 -4.68
N ARG A 49 -2.82 9.78 -5.29
CA ARG A 49 -3.25 8.95 -6.44
C ARG A 49 -2.28 9.03 -7.61
N GLY A 50 -2.24 7.96 -8.39
CA GLY A 50 -1.50 7.93 -9.65
C GLY A 50 -1.58 6.58 -10.35
N PRO A 51 -0.88 6.43 -11.49
CA PRO A 51 -0.88 5.16 -12.21
C PRO A 51 -0.08 4.10 -11.46
N SER A 52 -0.64 2.91 -11.28
CA SER A 52 0.15 1.75 -10.86
C SER A 52 1.20 1.42 -11.93
N THR A 53 2.38 1.02 -11.46
CA THR A 53 3.46 0.50 -12.32
C THR A 53 3.34 -1.01 -12.53
N ILE A 54 2.33 -1.66 -11.92
CA ILE A 54 2.02 -3.07 -12.15
C ILE A 54 1.24 -3.17 -13.46
N ASN A 55 1.85 -3.85 -14.43
CA ASN A 55 1.18 -4.18 -15.68
C ASN A 55 0.33 -5.44 -15.46
N GLU A 56 -0.82 -5.26 -14.81
CA GLU A 56 -1.88 -6.25 -14.82
C GLU A 56 -2.46 -6.28 -16.24
N ASN A 57 -2.81 -7.45 -16.77
CA ASN A 57 -3.35 -7.56 -18.14
C ASN A 57 -4.39 -6.45 -18.39
N GLN A 58 -4.22 -5.76 -19.53
CA GLN A 58 -4.69 -4.39 -19.86
C GLN A 58 -6.18 -4.04 -19.64
N ASN A 59 -7.02 -4.95 -19.12
CA ASN A 59 -8.47 -4.83 -19.17
C ASN A 59 -9.24 -4.91 -17.85
N GLU A 60 -8.66 -5.17 -16.66
CA GLU A 60 -9.53 -5.47 -15.50
C GLU A 60 -9.33 -4.65 -14.22
N ASN A 61 -8.11 -4.32 -13.76
CA ASN A 61 -7.95 -3.57 -12.51
C ASN A 61 -6.96 -2.41 -12.65
N ILE A 62 -7.45 -1.18 -12.49
CA ILE A 62 -6.62 0.02 -12.43
C ILE A 62 -6.40 0.35 -10.95
N TYR A 63 -5.24 -0.04 -10.43
CA TYR A 63 -4.81 0.36 -9.10
C TYR A 63 -4.34 1.82 -9.14
N THR A 64 -5.04 2.69 -8.41
CA THR A 64 -4.76 4.13 -8.40
C THR A 64 -4.48 4.70 -7.03
N ASN A 65 -4.67 3.89 -5.98
CA ASN A 65 -4.56 4.28 -4.59
C ASN A 65 -3.48 3.43 -3.93
N PHE A 66 -2.63 4.06 -3.13
CA PHE A 66 -1.45 3.41 -2.59
C PHE A 66 -1.29 3.71 -1.10
N PHE A 67 -1.03 2.67 -0.33
CA PHE A 67 -1.03 2.74 1.12
C PHE A 67 0.19 2.04 1.71
N LEU A 68 0.65 2.56 2.84
CA LEU A 68 1.42 1.78 3.79
C LEU A 68 0.48 1.28 4.88
N ILE A 69 0.37 -0.03 4.97
CA ILE A 69 -0.51 -0.69 5.95
C ILE A 69 0.37 -1.53 6.86
N SER A 70 0.34 -1.23 8.16
CA SER A 70 1.08 -2.01 9.15
C SER A 70 0.57 -3.44 9.19
N VAL A 71 1.46 -4.41 9.47
CA VAL A 71 1.09 -5.84 9.56
C VAL A 71 -0.01 -6.09 10.61
N ASP A 72 -0.04 -5.28 11.68
CA ASP A 72 -1.05 -5.37 12.73
C ASP A 72 -2.35 -4.61 12.41
N LEU A 73 -2.44 -3.99 11.23
CA LEU A 73 -3.57 -3.22 10.69
C LEU A 73 -3.98 -2.01 11.54
N LYS A 74 -3.12 -1.56 12.45
CA LYS A 74 -3.39 -0.41 13.32
C LYS A 74 -3.04 0.92 12.68
N ASP A 75 -2.13 0.90 11.70
CA ASP A 75 -1.61 2.10 11.09
C ASP A 75 -1.78 1.99 9.56
N VAL A 76 -2.59 2.88 9.01
CA VAL A 76 -2.83 3.03 7.58
C VAL A 76 -2.43 4.44 7.17
N LEU A 77 -1.55 4.54 6.20
CA LEU A 77 -1.08 5.81 5.68
C LEU A 77 -1.26 5.84 4.16
N SER A 78 -1.96 6.84 3.65
CA SER A 78 -1.96 7.15 2.21
C SER A 78 -0.57 7.60 1.79
N PHE A 79 -0.02 7.04 0.71
CA PHE A 79 1.35 7.32 0.30
C PHE A 79 1.46 7.53 -1.21
N ASN A 80 2.33 8.45 -1.64
CA ASN A 80 2.40 8.85 -3.05
C ASN A 80 2.88 7.69 -3.94
N TRP A 81 2.15 7.44 -5.02
CA TRP A 81 2.38 6.35 -5.98
C TRP A 81 3.81 6.24 -6.52
N VAL A 82 4.53 7.36 -6.64
CA VAL A 82 5.90 7.35 -7.19
C VAL A 82 6.92 6.77 -6.22
N TYR A 83 6.65 6.81 -4.91
CA TYR A 83 7.70 6.65 -3.90
C TYR A 83 8.50 5.36 -4.05
N PRO A 84 7.90 4.17 -4.17
CA PRO A 84 8.72 2.96 -4.27
C PRO A 84 9.71 2.94 -5.44
N TYR A 85 9.48 3.78 -6.46
CA TYR A 85 10.26 3.85 -7.69
C TYR A 85 11.00 5.19 -7.84
N ALA A 86 10.82 6.11 -6.90
CA ALA A 86 11.39 7.43 -6.97
C ALA A 86 12.90 7.37 -6.72
N GLY A 87 13.67 7.92 -7.65
CA GLY A 87 15.12 8.12 -7.46
C GLY A 87 15.49 9.02 -6.28
N MET A 88 14.49 9.69 -5.66
CA MET A 88 14.65 10.49 -4.45
C MET A 88 15.12 9.67 -3.24
N TRP A 89 14.93 8.35 -3.23
CA TRP A 89 15.50 7.46 -2.21
C TRP A 89 17.03 7.31 -2.30
N ASN A 90 17.67 7.83 -3.35
CA ASN A 90 19.10 7.60 -3.62
C ASN A 90 19.44 6.09 -3.51
N ALA A 91 20.49 5.74 -2.76
CA ALA A 91 20.93 4.36 -2.52
C ALA A 91 20.18 3.63 -1.38
N ALA A 92 19.19 4.27 -0.75
CA ALA A 92 18.54 3.76 0.47
C ALA A 92 17.01 3.69 0.33
N ASN A 93 16.54 3.07 -0.75
CA ASN A 93 15.13 2.72 -0.88
C ASN A 93 14.76 1.70 0.21
N PRO A 94 13.82 2.02 1.11
CA PRO A 94 13.49 1.15 2.23
C PRO A 94 12.57 -0.02 1.86
N PHE A 95 11.99 0.01 0.66
CA PHE A 95 11.12 -1.05 0.16
C PHE A 95 11.96 -2.27 -0.24
N ARG A 96 11.58 -3.43 0.30
CA ARG A 96 12.06 -4.75 -0.11
C ARG A 96 10.98 -5.42 -0.96
N GLU A 97 11.40 -5.95 -2.10
CA GLU A 97 10.53 -6.75 -2.96
C GLU A 97 10.24 -8.12 -2.34
N ILE A 98 8.98 -8.54 -2.48
CA ILE A 98 8.46 -9.85 -2.10
C ILE A 98 7.69 -10.44 -3.28
N ASP A 99 7.31 -11.71 -3.19
CA ASP A 99 6.42 -12.30 -4.18
C ASP A 99 5.12 -11.50 -4.27
N LYS A 100 4.66 -11.26 -5.50
CA LYS A 100 3.42 -10.55 -5.76
C LYS A 100 2.24 -11.37 -5.22
N VAL A 101 1.43 -10.77 -4.36
CA VAL A 101 0.26 -11.43 -3.76
C VAL A 101 -0.99 -10.59 -4.00
N HIS A 102 -2.03 -11.24 -4.53
CA HIS A 102 -3.40 -10.71 -4.54
C HIS A 102 -4.12 -11.20 -3.29
N PHE A 103 -4.91 -10.32 -2.68
CA PHE A 103 -5.66 -10.63 -1.48
C PHE A 103 -6.92 -9.76 -1.41
N ASP A 104 -7.97 -10.30 -0.80
CA ASP A 104 -9.29 -9.68 -0.74
C ASP A 104 -9.60 -9.15 0.68
N ASP A 105 -8.83 -9.56 1.68
CA ASP A 105 -8.97 -9.10 3.06
C ASP A 105 -7.61 -8.64 3.61
N LEU A 106 -7.60 -7.47 4.28
CA LEU A 106 -6.42 -6.91 4.93
C LEU A 106 -5.83 -7.84 6.00
N GLU A 107 -6.65 -8.69 6.65
CA GLU A 107 -6.16 -9.68 7.62
C GLU A 107 -5.17 -10.69 7.00
N GLN A 108 -5.26 -10.94 5.69
CA GLN A 108 -4.31 -11.81 4.97
C GLN A 108 -2.88 -11.27 4.98
N LEU A 109 -2.67 -9.97 5.23
CA LEU A 109 -1.32 -9.39 5.37
C LEU A 109 -0.50 -10.04 6.49
N LYS A 110 -1.14 -10.50 7.56
CA LYS A 110 -0.48 -11.21 8.68
C LYS A 110 0.07 -12.57 8.24
N GLU A 111 -0.70 -13.28 7.42
CA GLU A 111 -0.31 -14.57 6.86
C GLU A 111 0.82 -14.40 5.85
N ILE A 112 0.70 -13.41 4.94
CA ILE A 112 1.76 -13.06 3.99
C ILE A 112 3.05 -12.77 4.75
N TYR A 113 2.99 -11.91 5.77
CA TYR A 113 4.15 -11.53 6.58
C TYR A 113 4.82 -12.70 7.29
N SER A 114 4.03 -13.66 7.80
CA SER A 114 4.55 -14.83 8.50
C SER A 114 5.35 -15.78 7.58
N ASN A 115 5.20 -15.62 6.27
CA ASN A 115 5.89 -16.40 5.24
C ASN A 115 7.08 -15.64 4.58
N LEU A 116 7.42 -14.43 5.04
CA LEU A 116 8.53 -13.60 4.53
C LEU A 116 9.85 -13.80 5.27
#